data_AF-A0AAN4YGR9-F1
#
_entry.id   AF-A0AAN4YGR9-F1
#
_cell.length_a   1.000
_cell.length_b   1.000
_cell.length_c   1.000
_cell.angle_alpha   90.00
_cell.angle_beta   90.00
_cell.angle_gamma   90.00
#
_symmetry.space_group_name_H-M   'P 1'
#
loop_
_entity.id
_entity.type
_entity.pdbx_description
1 polymer ?
#
loop_
_entity_poly.entity_id
_entity_poly.type
_entity_poly.pdbx_seq_one_letter_code
_entity_poly.pdbx_strand_id
1 'polypeptide(L)'
;MAPSTILFLTLSELGQATVSLAVAHEFLIRSYDVHIGSFAPLEPAVSKLNGRAASLSSVTNRATFHPLTGPPMIEANPWFNICTNSFHVHNVGFRAALNTQKHILPVVATPWDGPQYMAIYEDCSTLIRTLQPAIVVLDPMFLQAVDACRMLEQRYVALSPNTFKELTIQPRLASLWKYPM
;
A
#
# COMPACT_ATOMS: atom_id res chain seq x y z
N MET A 1 -7.68 -18.99 23.42
CA MET A 1 -6.78 -18.93 22.24
C MET A 1 -6.26 -17.51 22.14
N ALA A 2 -4.96 -17.32 21.88
CA ALA A 2 -4.44 -15.98 21.60
C ALA A 2 -5.12 -15.44 20.32
N PRO A 3 -5.44 -14.14 20.25
CA PRO A 3 -6.03 -13.55 19.06
C PRO A 3 -5.10 -13.74 17.87
N SER A 4 -5.66 -14.06 16.69
CA SER A 4 -4.85 -14.20 15.48
C SER A 4 -4.33 -12.85 15.04
N THR A 5 -3.01 -12.74 14.87
CA THR A 5 -2.32 -11.54 14.41
C THR A 5 -2.55 -11.33 12.92
N ILE A 6 -3.00 -10.13 12.56
CA ILE A 6 -3.21 -9.67 11.17
C ILE A 6 -2.33 -8.44 10.96
N LEU A 7 -1.47 -8.50 9.93
CA LEU A 7 -0.57 -7.41 9.57
C LEU A 7 -1.08 -6.71 8.31
N PHE A 8 -1.31 -5.41 8.40
CA PHE A 8 -1.60 -4.54 7.26
C PHE A 8 -0.32 -3.85 6.81
N LEU A 9 0.03 -3.95 5.53
CA LEU A 9 1.14 -3.22 4.92
C LEU A 9 0.59 -2.31 3.82
N THR A 10 0.65 -1.00 4.04
CA THR A 10 0.02 -0.02 3.14
C THR A 10 0.87 1.23 2.98
N LEU A 11 0.68 1.92 1.86
CA LEU A 11 1.17 3.28 1.66
C LEU A 11 0.50 4.25 2.66
N SER A 12 1.10 5.42 2.87
CA SER A 12 0.60 6.42 3.82
C SER A 12 -0.42 7.39 3.22
N GLU A 13 -0.47 7.47 1.90
CA GLU A 13 -1.37 8.32 1.16
C GLU A 13 -2.81 7.82 1.37
N LEU A 14 -3.68 8.68 1.92
CA LEU A 14 -5.05 8.27 2.29
C LEU A 14 -5.85 7.72 1.10
N GLY A 15 -5.58 8.19 -0.12
CA GLY A 15 -6.18 7.65 -1.34
C GLY A 15 -5.93 6.15 -1.53
N GLN A 16 -4.81 5.63 -1.00
CA GLN A 16 -4.49 4.20 -0.98
C GLN A 16 -4.83 3.56 0.38
N ALA A 17 -4.48 4.22 1.48
CA ALA A 17 -4.53 3.65 2.84
C ALA A 17 -5.94 3.50 3.43
N THR A 18 -6.93 4.31 2.99
CA THR A 18 -8.25 4.37 3.65
C THR A 18 -8.97 3.03 3.67
N VAL A 19 -8.88 2.22 2.60
CA VAL A 19 -9.52 0.90 2.56
C VAL A 19 -8.87 -0.06 3.58
N SER A 20 -7.54 -0.04 3.69
CA SER A 20 -6.79 -0.83 4.66
C SER A 20 -7.15 -0.44 6.10
N LEU A 21 -7.28 0.86 6.39
CA LEU A 21 -7.72 1.35 7.69
C LEU A 21 -9.16 0.93 8.01
N ALA A 22 -10.08 0.99 7.05
CA ALA A 22 -11.46 0.58 7.25
C ALA A 22 -11.57 -0.92 7.57
N VAL A 23 -10.84 -1.76 6.84
CA VAL A 23 -10.80 -3.21 7.09
C VAL A 23 -10.09 -3.52 8.41
N ALA A 24 -8.98 -2.84 8.73
CA ALA A 24 -8.29 -2.98 10.01
C ALA A 24 -9.19 -2.62 11.20
N HIS A 25 -10.01 -1.57 11.08
CA HIS A 25 -11.01 -1.21 12.09
C HIS A 25 -12.01 -2.35 12.32
N GLU A 26 -12.50 -2.97 11.24
CA GLU A 26 -13.43 -4.10 11.31
C GLU A 26 -12.83 -5.35 11.96
N PHE A 27 -11.54 -5.63 11.75
CA PHE A 27 -10.85 -6.69 12.48
C PHE A 27 -10.64 -6.33 13.96
N LEU A 28 -10.31 -5.07 14.24
CA LEU A 28 -10.09 -4.60 15.60
C LEU A 28 -11.35 -4.76 16.46
N ILE A 29 -12.53 -4.34 15.97
CA ILE A 29 -13.80 -4.50 16.72
C ILE A 29 -14.23 -5.95 16.92
N ARG A 30 -13.66 -6.90 16.15
CA ARG A 30 -13.85 -8.35 16.31
C ARG A 30 -12.78 -9.00 17.20
N SER A 31 -12.00 -8.19 17.91
CA SER A 31 -10.97 -8.63 18.87
C SER A 31 -9.80 -9.39 18.25
N TYR A 32 -9.45 -9.11 16.99
CA TYR A 32 -8.19 -9.56 16.39
C TYR A 32 -7.02 -8.69 16.86
N ASP A 33 -5.81 -9.24 16.76
CA ASP A 33 -4.58 -8.51 17.02
C ASP A 33 -4.11 -7.85 15.73
N VAL A 34 -4.22 -6.52 15.65
CA VAL A 34 -4.06 -5.76 14.41
C VAL A 34 -2.77 -4.96 14.45
N HIS A 35 -1.91 -5.19 13.46
CA HIS A 35 -0.70 -4.42 13.25
C HIS A 35 -0.75 -3.70 11.91
N ILE A 36 -0.24 -2.47 11.85
CA ILE A 36 -0.24 -1.64 10.64
C ILE A 36 1.18 -1.13 10.41
N GLY A 37 1.84 -1.64 9.37
CA GLY A 37 3.11 -1.13 8.86
C GLY A 37 2.85 -0.11 7.75
N SER A 38 3.31 1.12 7.95
CA SER A 38 3.25 2.20 6.95
C SER A 38 4.23 3.33 7.29
N PHE A 39 4.30 4.36 6.46
CA PHE A 39 5.14 5.53 6.71
C PHE A 39 4.53 6.44 7.78
N ALA A 40 5.39 7.21 8.47
CA ALA A 40 5.03 8.07 9.61
C ALA A 40 3.77 8.95 9.40
N PRO A 41 3.49 9.52 8.21
CA PRO A 41 2.29 10.34 8.02
C PRO A 41 0.95 9.61 8.26
N LEU A 42 0.91 8.28 8.27
CA LEU A 42 -0.31 7.50 8.53
C LEU A 42 -0.64 7.36 10.02
N GLU A 43 0.32 7.55 10.93
CA GLU A 43 0.15 7.34 12.38
C GLU A 43 -1.05 8.10 12.99
N PRO A 44 -1.32 9.38 12.63
CA PRO A 44 -2.49 10.09 13.14
C PRO A 44 -3.82 9.45 12.71
N ALA A 45 -3.87 8.85 11.51
CA ALA A 45 -5.06 8.14 11.03
C ALA A 45 -5.29 6.84 11.80
N VAL A 46 -4.22 6.11 12.13
CA VAL A 46 -4.29 4.91 13.00
C VAL A 46 -4.74 5.28 14.43
N SER A 47 -4.26 6.42 14.95
CA SER A 47 -4.70 6.92 16.25
C SER A 47 -6.21 7.24 16.27
N LYS A 48 -6.73 7.84 15.20
CA LYS A 48 -8.18 8.09 15.03
C LYS A 48 -8.98 6.79 14.90
N LEU A 49 -8.46 5.82 14.15
CA LEU A 49 -9.05 4.48 14.04
C LEU A 49 -9.20 3.84 15.43
N ASN A 50 -8.14 3.86 16.24
CA ASN A 50 -8.16 3.33 17.59
C ASN A 50 -9.15 4.07 18.51
N GLY A 51 -9.24 5.40 18.40
CA GLY A 51 -10.23 6.18 19.13
C GLY A 51 -11.67 5.82 18.75
N ARG A 52 -11.93 5.57 17.47
CA ARG A 52 -13.25 5.16 16.96
C ARG A 52 -13.61 3.73 17.35
N ALA A 53 -12.67 2.79 17.30
CA ALA A 53 -12.92 1.41 17.70
C ALA A 53 -13.29 1.32 19.20
N ALA A 54 -12.62 2.11 20.04
CA ALA A 54 -12.91 2.20 21.47
C ALA A 54 -14.27 2.85 21.80
N SER A 55 -14.81 3.72 20.92
CA SER A 55 -16.13 4.32 21.14
C SER A 55 -17.28 3.45 20.65
N LEU A 56 -17.05 2.60 19.65
CA LEU A 56 -18.08 1.75 19.03
C LEU A 56 -18.18 0.35 19.63
N SER A 57 -17.14 -0.11 20.32
CA SER A 57 -17.07 -1.46 20.87
C SER A 57 -16.43 -1.46 22.25
N SER A 58 -16.74 -2.46 23.07
CA SER A 58 -16.05 -2.68 24.35
C SER A 58 -14.65 -3.27 24.19
N VAL A 59 -14.07 -3.22 22.99
CA VAL A 59 -12.76 -3.78 22.71
C VAL A 59 -11.68 -2.89 23.31
N THR A 60 -10.84 -3.50 24.15
CA THR A 60 -9.68 -2.86 24.79
C THR A 60 -8.45 -2.84 23.90
N ASN A 61 -8.41 -3.71 22.89
CA ASN A 61 -7.27 -3.83 21.99
C ASN A 61 -7.18 -2.61 21.08
N ARG A 62 -5.94 -2.24 20.73
CA ARG A 62 -5.63 -1.13 19.83
C ARG A 62 -4.78 -1.68 18.71
N ALA A 63 -5.01 -1.19 17.50
CA ALA A 63 -4.12 -1.43 16.38
C ALA A 63 -2.74 -0.84 16.71
N THR A 64 -1.70 -1.66 16.54
CA THR A 64 -0.30 -1.27 16.76
C THR A 64 0.29 -0.73 15.47
N PHE A 65 0.80 0.51 15.52
CA PHE A 65 1.44 1.14 14.37
C PHE A 65 2.94 0.83 14.35
N HIS A 66 3.45 0.46 13.18
CA HIS A 66 4.86 0.21 12.92
C HIS A 66 5.34 1.17 11.84
N PRO A 67 6.11 2.22 12.18
CA PRO A 67 6.63 3.14 11.18
C PRO A 67 7.68 2.43 10.31
N LEU A 68 7.54 2.54 9.00
CA LEU A 68 8.53 2.09 8.02
C LEU A 68 9.53 3.20 7.72
N THR A 69 10.76 2.81 7.44
CA THR A 69 11.85 3.70 7.04
C THR A 69 11.63 4.21 5.62
N GLY A 70 12.11 5.42 5.34
CA GLY A 70 12.10 6.00 3.99
C GLY A 70 10.98 7.01 3.76
N PRO A 71 11.05 7.76 2.65
CA PRO A 71 10.05 8.77 2.33
C PRO A 71 8.72 8.12 1.97
N PRO A 72 7.57 8.73 2.32
CA PRO A 72 6.27 8.34 1.79
C PRO A 72 6.25 8.51 0.26
N MET A 73 5.34 7.81 -0.43
CA MET A 73 5.29 7.79 -1.90
C MET A 73 5.19 9.21 -2.49
N ILE A 74 4.41 10.08 -1.86
CA ILE A 74 4.21 11.45 -2.33
C ILE A 74 5.50 12.30 -2.29
N GLU A 75 6.37 12.05 -1.31
CA GLU A 75 7.66 12.74 -1.19
C GLU A 75 8.73 12.11 -2.07
N ALA A 76 8.72 10.77 -2.18
CA ALA A 76 9.64 10.03 -3.03
C ALA A 76 9.42 10.36 -4.51
N ASN A 77 8.19 10.67 -4.91
CA ASN A 77 7.84 10.85 -6.31
C ASN A 77 7.83 12.35 -6.70
N PRO A 78 8.88 12.85 -7.38
CA PRO A 78 8.94 14.25 -7.80
C PRO A 78 7.80 14.63 -8.76
N TRP A 79 7.15 13.65 -9.41
CA TRP A 79 6.00 13.92 -10.27
C TRP A 79 4.79 14.47 -9.54
N PHE A 80 4.54 14.10 -8.27
CA PHE A 80 3.41 14.68 -7.53
C PHE A 80 3.62 16.18 -7.26
N ASN A 81 4.86 16.66 -7.22
CA ASN A 81 5.18 18.08 -7.14
C ASN A 81 5.10 18.82 -8.49
N ILE A 82 5.22 18.12 -9.62
CA ILE A 82 5.21 18.70 -10.98
C ILE A 82 3.77 18.83 -11.53
N CYS A 83 2.83 18.01 -11.05
CA CYS A 83 1.45 17.94 -11.54
C CYS A 83 0.51 19.08 -11.09
N THR A 84 1.00 20.32 -10.98
CA THR A 84 0.12 21.51 -10.81
C THR A 84 -0.58 21.90 -12.11
N ASN A 85 -0.16 21.35 -13.26
CA ASN A 85 -0.75 21.65 -14.57
C ASN A 85 -0.96 20.37 -15.40
N SER A 86 -1.94 19.54 -15.00
CA SER A 86 -2.19 18.17 -15.49
C SER A 86 -2.34 18.02 -17.01
N PHE A 87 -2.64 19.12 -17.73
CA PHE A 87 -2.84 19.12 -19.18
C PHE A 87 -1.54 19.28 -20.00
N HIS A 88 -0.41 19.63 -19.36
CA HIS A 88 0.89 19.83 -20.03
C HIS A 88 1.88 18.67 -19.86
N VAL A 89 1.43 17.58 -19.23
CA VAL A 89 2.28 16.55 -18.65
C VAL A 89 2.74 15.48 -19.67
N HIS A 90 1.99 15.32 -20.76
CA HIS A 90 2.34 14.41 -21.84
C HIS A 90 1.92 14.99 -23.20
N ASN A 91 2.76 14.81 -24.22
CA ASN A 91 2.33 15.03 -25.59
C ASN A 91 1.21 14.03 -25.96
N VAL A 92 0.39 14.36 -26.95
CA VAL A 92 -0.68 13.46 -27.44
C VAL A 92 -0.16 12.53 -28.54
N GLY A 93 -0.73 11.33 -28.65
CA GLY A 93 -0.46 10.36 -29.72
C GLY A 93 0.47 9.20 -29.33
N PHE A 94 0.62 8.24 -30.26
CA PHE A 94 1.28 6.95 -30.00
C PHE A 94 2.73 7.06 -29.50
N ARG A 95 3.54 7.95 -30.10
CA ARG A 95 4.93 8.15 -29.68
C ARG A 95 5.04 8.71 -28.26
N ALA A 96 4.13 9.61 -27.90
CA ALA A 96 4.08 10.18 -26.57
C ALA A 96 3.60 9.15 -25.55
N ALA A 97 2.57 8.36 -25.88
CA ALA A 97 2.12 7.24 -25.05
C ALA A 97 3.24 6.22 -24.80
N LEU A 98 4.01 5.85 -25.84
CA LEU A 98 5.18 4.99 -25.68
C LEU A 98 6.25 5.62 -24.78
N ASN A 99 6.48 6.92 -24.89
CA ASN A 99 7.44 7.63 -24.05
C ASN A 99 6.99 7.63 -22.57
N THR A 100 5.71 7.88 -22.31
CA THR A 100 5.11 7.83 -20.97
C THR A 100 5.20 6.44 -20.36
N GLN A 101 4.88 5.40 -21.13
CA GLN A 101 4.97 4.01 -20.68
C GLN A 101 6.40 3.62 -20.28
N LYS A 102 7.41 4.10 -21.03
CA LYS A 102 8.82 3.76 -20.78
C LYS A 102 9.48 4.55 -19.65
N HIS A 103 9.13 5.82 -19.50
CA HIS A 103 9.91 6.74 -18.66
C HIS A 103 9.13 7.32 -17.48
N ILE A 104 7.80 7.38 -17.57
CA ILE A 104 6.97 8.03 -16.55
C ILE A 104 6.35 6.98 -15.63
N LEU A 105 5.73 5.94 -16.19
CA LEU A 105 5.05 4.94 -15.37
C LEU A 105 5.97 4.20 -14.38
N PRO A 106 7.21 3.81 -14.72
CA PRO A 106 8.10 3.19 -13.74
C PRO A 106 8.45 4.14 -12.59
N VAL A 107 8.68 5.42 -12.90
CA VAL A 107 9.01 6.43 -11.88
C VAL A 107 7.81 6.69 -10.95
N VAL A 108 6.60 6.67 -11.49
CA VAL A 108 5.37 6.87 -10.70
C VAL A 108 5.03 5.64 -9.86
N ALA A 109 5.24 4.43 -10.40
CA ALA A 109 4.93 3.18 -9.72
C ALA A 109 5.96 2.80 -8.65
N THR A 110 7.25 3.12 -8.88
CA THR A 110 8.36 2.86 -7.94
C THR A 110 9.22 4.11 -7.81
N PRO A 111 8.80 5.10 -7.00
CA PRO A 111 9.53 6.36 -6.87
C PRO A 111 10.79 6.28 -6.01
N TRP A 112 10.95 5.22 -5.22
CA TRP A 112 12.13 5.00 -4.39
C TRP A 112 13.33 4.56 -5.22
N ASP A 113 14.52 5.03 -4.83
CA ASP A 113 15.77 4.48 -5.38
C ASP A 113 16.04 3.06 -4.83
N GLY A 114 17.06 2.40 -5.37
CA GLY A 114 17.41 1.03 -4.98
C GLY A 114 17.63 0.86 -3.47
N PRO A 115 18.48 1.69 -2.82
CA PRO A 115 18.69 1.64 -1.37
C PRO A 115 17.42 1.88 -0.55
N GLN A 116 16.60 2.88 -0.91
CA GLN A 116 15.34 3.17 -0.22
C GLN A 116 14.34 2.02 -0.37
N TYR A 117 14.22 1.45 -1.57
CA TYR A 117 13.38 0.29 -1.84
C TYR A 117 13.77 -0.87 -0.92
N MET A 118 15.08 -1.16 -0.83
CA MET A 118 15.59 -2.26 -0.01
C MET A 118 15.38 -2.01 1.48
N ALA A 119 15.57 -0.79 1.97
CA ALA A 119 15.29 -0.46 3.37
C ALA A 119 13.82 -0.72 3.74
N ILE A 120 12.87 -0.27 2.90
CA ILE A 120 11.44 -0.52 3.12
C ILE A 120 11.11 -2.02 3.05
N TYR A 121 11.70 -2.73 2.10
CA TYR A 121 11.56 -4.18 1.95
C TYR A 121 12.07 -4.94 3.19
N GLU A 122 13.22 -4.51 3.75
CA GLU A 122 13.80 -5.10 4.96
C GLU A 122 12.93 -4.84 6.19
N ASP A 123 12.35 -3.66 6.32
CA ASP A 123 11.39 -3.35 7.39
C ASP A 123 10.14 -4.23 7.28
N CYS A 124 9.56 -4.34 6.08
CA CYS A 124 8.43 -5.24 5.83
C CYS A 124 8.77 -6.70 6.18
N SER A 125 9.94 -7.16 5.75
CA SER A 125 10.44 -8.51 6.03
C SER A 125 10.63 -8.76 7.54
N THR A 126 11.16 -7.76 8.25
CA THR A 126 11.38 -7.82 9.69
C THR A 126 10.06 -7.87 10.46
N LEU A 127 9.06 -7.08 10.06
CA LEU A 127 7.73 -7.13 10.65
C LEU A 127 7.07 -8.49 10.44
N ILE A 128 7.13 -9.04 9.23
CA ILE A 128 6.56 -10.36 8.93
C ILE A 128 7.22 -11.44 9.80
N ARG A 129 8.56 -11.44 9.91
CA ARG A 129 9.30 -12.42 10.72
C ARG A 129 9.03 -12.29 12.21
N THR A 130 8.96 -11.07 12.71
CA THR A 130 8.79 -10.78 14.14
C THR A 130 7.38 -11.07 14.62
N LEU A 131 6.36 -10.67 13.83
CA LEU A 131 4.96 -10.79 14.21
C LEU A 131 4.36 -12.16 13.87
N GLN A 132 4.96 -12.89 12.92
CA GLN A 132 4.45 -14.17 12.39
C GLN A 132 2.93 -14.12 12.12
N PRO A 133 2.44 -13.16 11.34
CA PRO A 133 1.01 -12.94 11.19
C PRO A 133 0.35 -14.12 10.49
N ALA A 134 -0.89 -14.44 10.90
CA ALA A 134 -1.66 -15.51 10.27
C ALA A 134 -1.92 -15.22 8.78
N ILE A 135 -2.07 -13.93 8.45
CA ILE A 135 -2.22 -13.38 7.10
C ILE A 135 -1.72 -11.94 7.06
N VAL A 136 -1.14 -11.56 5.92
CA VAL A 136 -0.82 -10.16 5.61
C VAL A 136 -1.89 -9.60 4.69
N VAL A 137 -2.39 -8.39 4.97
CA VAL A 137 -3.24 -7.63 4.05
C VAL A 137 -2.38 -6.50 3.50
N LEU A 138 -2.19 -6.43 2.19
CA LEU A 138 -1.32 -5.42 1.61
C LEU A 138 -1.94 -4.73 0.40
N ASP A 139 -1.48 -3.51 0.15
CA ASP A 139 -1.75 -2.80 -1.08
C ASP A 139 -0.93 -3.43 -2.22
N PRO A 140 -1.55 -3.89 -3.33
CA PRO A 140 -0.82 -4.44 -4.47
C PRO A 140 0.11 -3.44 -5.17
N MET A 141 -0.07 -2.13 -4.96
CA MET A 141 0.88 -1.10 -5.43
C MET A 141 2.09 -0.95 -4.51
N PHE A 142 2.03 -1.50 -3.29
CA PHE A 142 3.16 -1.46 -2.36
C PHE A 142 4.13 -2.62 -2.61
N LEU A 143 4.90 -2.51 -3.70
CA LEU A 143 5.70 -3.61 -4.25
C LEU A 143 6.73 -4.18 -3.27
N GLN A 144 7.32 -3.35 -2.41
CA GLN A 144 8.25 -3.79 -1.36
C GLN A 144 7.59 -4.81 -0.42
N ALA A 145 6.33 -4.59 -0.04
CA ALA A 145 5.57 -5.51 0.81
C ALA A 145 5.16 -6.77 0.03
N VAL A 146 4.81 -6.64 -1.25
CA VAL A 146 4.52 -7.79 -2.14
C VAL A 146 5.73 -8.70 -2.26
N ASP A 147 6.90 -8.13 -2.52
CA ASP A 147 8.15 -8.87 -2.65
C ASP A 147 8.55 -9.52 -1.33
N ALA A 148 8.41 -8.81 -0.20
CA ALA A 148 8.68 -9.37 1.12
C ALA A 148 7.79 -10.58 1.41
N CYS A 149 6.48 -10.48 1.11
CA CYS A 149 5.57 -11.61 1.31
C CYS A 149 5.90 -12.80 0.40
N ARG A 150 6.25 -12.55 -0.87
CA ARG A 150 6.63 -13.60 -1.83
C ARG A 150 7.93 -14.29 -1.41
N MET A 151 8.95 -13.52 -1.04
CA MET A 151 10.25 -14.06 -0.64
C MET A 151 10.18 -14.88 0.65
N LEU A 152 9.32 -14.47 1.59
CA LEU A 152 9.12 -15.16 2.86
C LEU A 152 8.05 -16.26 2.81
N GLU A 153 7.47 -16.52 1.63
CA GLU A 153 6.32 -17.44 1.44
C GLU A 153 5.14 -17.13 2.38
N GLN A 154 5.02 -15.87 2.80
CA GLN A 154 3.96 -15.41 3.69
C GLN A 154 2.64 -15.30 2.90
N ARG A 155 1.58 -15.87 3.45
CA ARG A 155 0.23 -15.74 2.88
C ARG A 155 -0.25 -14.30 2.99
N TYR A 156 -0.68 -13.74 1.86
CA TYR A 156 -1.21 -12.38 1.82
C TYR A 156 -2.48 -12.25 0.97
N VAL A 157 -3.25 -11.21 1.25
CA VAL A 157 -4.41 -10.75 0.48
C VAL A 157 -4.12 -9.36 -0.04
N ALA A 158 -4.31 -9.17 -1.35
CA ALA A 158 -4.24 -7.85 -1.97
C ALA A 158 -5.54 -7.08 -1.70
N LEU A 159 -5.41 -5.90 -1.10
CA LEU A 159 -6.51 -4.98 -0.83
C LEU A 159 -6.15 -3.63 -1.42
N SER A 160 -6.93 -3.16 -2.39
CA SER A 160 -6.69 -1.90 -3.08
C SER A 160 -7.98 -1.09 -3.16
N PRO A 161 -7.91 0.25 -3.09
CA PRO A 161 -9.04 1.11 -3.43
C PRO A 161 -9.23 1.26 -4.94
N ASN A 162 -8.28 0.79 -5.76
CA ASN A 162 -8.37 0.83 -7.20
C ASN A 162 -9.35 -0.23 -7.74
N THR A 163 -9.80 -0.01 -8.97
CA THR A 163 -10.71 -0.94 -9.62
C THR A 163 -9.96 -2.18 -10.11
N PHE A 164 -10.65 -3.32 -10.20
CA PHE A 164 -10.05 -4.58 -10.64
C PHE A 164 -9.33 -4.46 -11.99
N LYS A 165 -9.85 -3.66 -12.93
CA LYS A 165 -9.22 -3.44 -14.24
C LYS A 165 -7.80 -2.87 -14.14
N GLU A 166 -7.51 -2.06 -13.11
CA GLU A 166 -6.21 -1.41 -12.90
C GLU A 166 -5.18 -2.35 -12.27
N LEU A 167 -5.65 -3.43 -11.65
CA LEU A 167 -4.81 -4.39 -10.94
C LEU A 167 -4.52 -5.64 -11.79
N THR A 168 -5.29 -5.88 -12.84
CA THR A 168 -5.12 -7.05 -13.70
C THR A 168 -4.20 -6.81 -14.88
N ILE A 169 -3.20 -7.68 -15.04
CA ILE A 169 -2.45 -7.78 -16.28
C ILE A 169 -3.30 -8.51 -17.32
N GLN A 170 -3.70 -7.80 -18.37
CA GLN A 170 -4.51 -8.36 -19.45
C GLN A 170 -3.60 -8.97 -20.54
N PRO A 171 -3.80 -10.25 -20.92
CA PRO A 171 -2.95 -10.91 -21.89
C PRO A 171 -3.18 -10.36 -23.30
N ARG A 172 -2.18 -10.54 -24.17
CA ARG A 172 -2.26 -10.27 -25.62
C ARG A 172 -2.70 -8.84 -25.95
N LEU A 173 -2.21 -7.84 -25.19
CA LEU A 173 -2.58 -6.42 -25.37
C LEU A 173 -4.08 -6.14 -25.21
N ALA A 174 -4.85 -7.03 -24.57
CA ALA A 174 -6.28 -6.83 -24.40
C ALA A 174 -6.63 -5.58 -23.58
N SER A 175 -5.66 -5.01 -22.85
CA SER A 175 -5.77 -3.68 -22.24
C SER A 175 -6.01 -2.54 -23.24
N LEU A 176 -5.86 -2.76 -24.55
CA LEU A 176 -6.20 -1.74 -25.56
C LEU A 176 -7.69 -1.71 -25.93
N TRP A 177 -8.47 -2.76 -25.65
CA TRP A 177 -9.86 -2.87 -26.13
C TRP A 177 -10.86 -3.56 -25.19
N LYS A 178 -10.43 -4.28 -24.14
CA LYS A 178 -11.34 -4.90 -23.17
C LYS A 178 -11.56 -4.02 -21.96
N TYR A 179 -10.51 -3.82 -21.17
CA TYR A 179 -10.50 -2.83 -20.11
C TYR A 179 -9.35 -1.85 -20.40
N PRO A 180 -9.66 -0.75 -21.11
CA PRO A 180 -8.69 0.30 -21.38
C PRO A 180 -8.13 0.84 -20.06
N MET A 181 -6.80 0.90 -20.00
CA MET A 181 -6.04 1.67 -19.01
C MET A 181 -5.81 3.07 -19.57
#